data_AF-A0A931UH75-F1
#
_entry.id   AF-A0A931UH75-F1
#
_cell.length_a   1.000
_cell.length_b   1.000
_cell.length_c   1.000
_cell.angle_alpha   90.00
_cell.angle_beta   90.00
_cell.angle_gamma   90.00
#
_symmetry.space_group_name_H-M   'P 1'
#
loop_
_entity.id
_entity.type
_entity.pdbx_description
1 polymer ?
#
loop_
_entity_poly.entity_id
_entity_poly.type
_entity_poly.pdbx_seq_one_letter_code
_entity_poly.pdbx_strand_id
1 'polypeptide(L)' 'MSRFQRLSHVLWHCQYHIVWVPKYRYRVLRGPVA' A
#
# COMPACT_ATOMS: atom_id res chain seq x y z
N MET A 1 -7.64 9.76 17.01
CA MET A 1 -6.36 9.00 16.90
C MET A 1 -5.36 9.89 16.18
N SER A 2 -4.19 10.15 16.76
CA SER A 2 -3.18 11.03 16.17
C SER A 2 -2.68 10.51 14.83
N ARG A 3 -2.30 11.43 13.93
CA ARG A 3 -1.72 11.11 12.61
C ARG A 3 -0.47 10.23 12.72
N PHE A 4 0.31 10.38 13.79
CA PHE A 4 1.58 9.68 13.99
C PHE A 4 1.43 8.50 14.97
N GLN A 5 2.21 7.45 14.72
CA GLN A 5 2.38 6.30 15.60
C GLN A 5 3.61 6.51 16.49
N ARG A 6 3.56 6.04 17.74
CA ARG A 6 4.63 6.27 18.72
C ARG A 6 4.93 5.03 19.56
N LEU A 7 6.21 4.74 19.71
CA LEU A 7 6.84 3.85 20.68
C LEU A 7 7.72 4.69 21.63
N SER A 8 8.22 4.10 22.72
CA SER A 8 9.01 4.78 23.76
C SER A 8 10.16 5.66 23.24
N HIS A 9 10.79 5.29 22.12
CA HIS A 9 11.91 6.03 21.54
C HIS A 9 11.75 6.36 20.05
N VAL A 10 10.59 6.07 19.46
CA VAL A 10 10.39 6.27 18.01
C VAL A 10 9.01 6.84 17.76
N LEU A 11 8.96 7.86 16.92
CA LEU A 11 7.72 8.40 16.36
C LEU A 11 7.81 8.28 14.85
N TRP A 12 6.80 7.68 14.23
CA TRP A 12 6.80 7.45 12.79
C TRP A 12 5.43 7.69 12.16
N HIS A 13 5.47 7.89 10.85
CA HIS A 13 4.28 8.03 10.04
C HIS A 13 4.60 7.58 8.62
N CYS A 14 4.23 6.34 8.35
CA CYS A 14 4.58 5.64 7.12
C CYS A 14 3.38 5.63 6.17
N GLN A 15 3.32 6.62 5.27
CA GLN A 15 2.32 6.68 4.21
C GLN A 15 2.94 6.22 2.90
N TYR A 16 2.35 5.21 2.26
CA TYR A 16 2.82 4.68 0.99
C TYR A 16 1.65 4.53 0.01
N HIS A 17 1.90 4.92 -1.24
CA HIS A 17 1.03 4.62 -2.36
C HIS A 17 1.73 3.61 -3.26
N ILE A 18 1.39 2.33 -3.09
CA ILE A 18 2.01 1.21 -3.80
C ILE A 18 1.07 0.80 -4.94
N VAL A 19 1.57 0.90 -6.16
CA VAL A 19 0.85 0.49 -7.37
C VAL A 19 1.73 -0.48 -8.15
N TRP A 20 1.13 -1.54 -8.67
CA TRP A 20 1.79 -2.48 -9.56
C TRP A 20 0.90 -2.79 -10.77
N VAL A 21 1.51 -3.41 -11.76
CA VAL A 21 0.87 -3.83 -13.00
C VAL A 21 1.17 -5.29 -13.25
N PRO A 22 0.23 -6.05 -13.84
CA PRO A 22 0.46 -7.44 -14.19
C PRO A 22 1.55 -7.55 -15.26
N LYS A 23 2.20 -8.71 -15.34
CA LYS A 23 3.23 -8.98 -16.34
C LYS A 23 2.69 -8.68 -17.74
N TYR A 24 3.46 -7.95 -18.54
CA TYR A 24 3.09 -7.50 -19.89
C TYR A 24 1.85 -6.57 -19.97
N ARG A 25 1.41 -6.00 -18.83
CA ARG A 25 0.24 -5.11 -18.73
C ARG A 25 -1.05 -5.71 -19.30
N TYR A 26 -1.17 -7.03 -19.26
CA TYR A 26 -2.40 -7.69 -19.67
C TYR A 26 -3.57 -7.27 -18.78
N ARG A 27 -4.75 -7.08 -19.37
CA ARG A 27 -5.97 -6.66 -18.67
C ARG A 27 -6.64 -7.83 -17.93
N VAL A 28 -5.86 -8.57 -17.14
CA VAL A 28 -6.28 -9.80 -16.44
C VAL A 28 -6.89 -9.53 -15.06
N LEU A 29 -6.67 -8.35 -14.49
CA LEU A 29 -7.24 -7.95 -13.19
C LEU A 29 -8.70 -7.53 -13.34
N ARG A 30 -9.57 -8.48 -13.66
CA ARG A 30 -11.02 -8.31 -13.84
C ARG A 30 -11.75 -9.58 -13.39
N GLY A 31 -12.98 -9.44 -12.89
CA GLY A 31 -13.80 -10.59 -12.47
C GLY A 31 -13.16 -11.35 -11.31
N PRO A 32 -13.21 -12.71 -11.28
CA PRO A 32 -12.69 -13.52 -10.16
C PRO A 32 -11.19 -13.42 -9.89
N VAL A 33 -10.42 -12.75 -10.76
CA VAL A 33 -8.96 -12.60 -10.68
C VAL A 33 -8.53 -11.27 -10.03
N ALA A 34 -9.48 -10.34 -9.83
CA ALA A 34 -9.23 -9.07 -9.13
C ALA A 34 -9.19 -9.24 -7.60
#